data_AF-A0AAR5PJP0-F1
#
_entry.id   AF-A0AAR5PJP0-F1
#
_cell.length_a   1.000
_cell.length_b   1.000
_cell.length_c   1.000
_cell.angle_alpha   90.00
_cell.angle_beta   90.00
_cell.angle_gamma   90.00
#
_symmetry.space_group_name_H-M   'P 1'
#
loop_
_entity.id
_entity.type
_entity.pdbx_description
1 polymer ?
#
loop_
_entity_poly.entity_id
_entity_poly.type
_entity_poly.pdbx_seq_one_letter_code
_entity_poly.pdbx_strand_id
1 'polypeptide(L)'
;MLFQVEQSNVNYVVSTLAVSWKDAFVLCEQSGMELVSITSAKEQNAVAEALSSYPPQHGFSKGYWTSGTRFNGNSFVWFTSGKPLVYNQFADNQPDNAGNNENLGQSNFKYVISTVAVPWKDAFVLCKQSGMELVSITSAEEQNAVADALSAYPTKQGFSNGYWTSGTRFNGNSFVWFTSGKPLVYTRFADKQPDNAGNNENCIEFFMYCENSYKWNDRDCSQKAGYICQERSD
;
A
#
# COMPACT_ATOMS: atom_id res chain seq x y z
N MET A 1 14.27 21.91 -10.21
CA MET A 1 13.82 23.31 -10.38
C MET A 1 12.30 23.29 -10.27
N LEU A 2 11.71 24.05 -9.35
CA LEU A 2 10.29 23.96 -9.01
C LEU A 2 9.51 25.01 -9.80
N PHE A 3 8.44 24.61 -10.50
CA PHE A 3 7.50 25.52 -11.14
C PHE A 3 6.06 25.02 -10.95
N GLN A 4 5.14 25.98 -10.82
CA GLN A 4 3.74 25.81 -10.43
C GLN A 4 2.83 26.11 -11.62
N VAL A 5 1.77 25.32 -11.81
CA VAL A 5 0.70 25.60 -12.79
C VAL A 5 -0.63 25.75 -12.04
N GLU A 6 -1.21 26.96 -12.06
CA GLU A 6 -2.46 27.35 -11.35
C GLU A 6 -3.71 27.21 -12.23
N GLN A 7 -3.93 26.08 -12.90
CA GLN A 7 -5.16 25.88 -13.72
C GLN A 7 -6.23 24.99 -13.05
N SER A 8 -5.93 24.50 -11.85
CA SER A 8 -6.84 23.83 -10.93
C SER A 8 -6.43 24.23 -9.50
N ASN A 9 -7.25 23.98 -8.49
CA ASN A 9 -6.82 24.10 -7.07
C ASN A 9 -5.74 23.05 -6.69
N VAL A 10 -4.99 22.54 -7.68
CA VAL A 10 -4.00 21.46 -7.57
C VAL A 10 -2.72 21.97 -8.20
N ASN A 11 -1.63 21.92 -7.44
CA ASN A 11 -0.31 22.29 -7.92
C ASN A 11 0.40 21.06 -8.49
N TYR A 12 0.83 21.12 -9.76
CA TYR A 12 1.64 20.09 -10.39
C TYR A 12 3.12 20.49 -10.38
N VAL A 13 3.99 19.54 -10.07
CA VAL A 13 5.46 19.71 -10.13
C VAL A 13 6.05 18.60 -10.99
N VAL A 14 6.95 19.00 -11.90
CA VAL A 14 7.64 18.07 -12.80
C VAL A 14 9.09 17.88 -12.32
N SER A 15 9.47 16.63 -12.06
CA SER A 15 10.86 16.27 -11.77
C SER A 15 11.54 15.80 -13.04
N THR A 16 12.77 16.27 -13.29
CA THR A 16 13.62 15.82 -14.39
C THR A 16 14.61 14.73 -13.96
N LEU A 17 14.51 14.24 -12.72
CA LEU A 17 15.38 13.19 -12.21
C LEU A 17 14.97 11.83 -12.80
N ALA A 18 15.94 11.09 -13.33
CA ALA A 18 15.74 9.71 -13.77
C ALA A 18 15.83 8.78 -12.56
N VAL A 19 14.67 8.32 -12.08
CA VAL A 19 14.57 7.48 -10.88
C VAL A 19 13.57 6.34 -11.09
N SER A 20 13.62 5.33 -10.22
CA SER A 20 12.60 4.27 -10.22
C SER A 20 11.22 4.85 -9.86
N TRP A 21 10.15 4.10 -10.14
CA TRP A 21 8.80 4.52 -9.73
C TRP A 21 8.71 4.67 -8.19
N LYS A 22 9.36 3.77 -7.44
CA LYS A 22 9.41 3.80 -5.96
C LYS A 22 10.10 5.07 -5.47
N ASP A 23 11.25 5.40 -6.06
CA ASP A 23 11.99 6.61 -5.71
C ASP A 23 11.20 7.88 -6.07
N ALA A 24 10.51 7.89 -7.22
CA ALA A 24 9.64 9.00 -7.61
C ALA A 24 8.51 9.21 -6.59
N PHE A 25 7.89 8.12 -6.13
CA PHE A 25 6.89 8.15 -5.05
C PHE A 25 7.46 8.75 -3.76
N VAL A 26 8.63 8.27 -3.31
CA VAL A 26 9.29 8.77 -2.09
C VAL A 26 9.64 10.26 -2.21
N LEU A 27 10.15 10.70 -3.37
CA LEU A 27 10.50 12.10 -3.61
C LEU A 27 9.27 13.03 -3.55
N CYS A 28 8.14 12.60 -4.10
CA CYS A 28 6.88 13.33 -3.98
C CYS A 28 6.48 13.46 -2.51
N GLU A 29 6.44 12.35 -1.77
CA GLU A 29 6.01 12.33 -0.36
C GLU A 29 6.93 13.18 0.53
N GLN A 30 8.24 13.11 0.35
CA GLN A 30 9.22 13.95 1.06
C GLN A 30 9.04 15.45 0.79
N SER A 31 8.47 15.79 -0.36
CA SER A 31 8.14 17.16 -0.74
C SER A 31 6.75 17.60 -0.28
N GLY A 32 6.04 16.77 0.49
CA GLY A 32 4.65 17.00 0.89
C GLY A 32 3.66 16.94 -0.28
N MET A 33 4.02 16.21 -1.34
CA MET A 33 3.24 16.02 -2.56
C MET A 33 2.96 14.54 -2.79
N GLU A 34 2.14 14.24 -3.80
CA GLU A 34 1.83 12.88 -4.22
C GLU A 34 2.16 12.70 -5.70
N LEU A 35 2.52 11.47 -6.11
CA LEU A 35 2.54 11.13 -7.53
C LEU A 35 1.15 11.36 -8.13
N VAL A 36 1.15 11.93 -9.34
CA VAL A 36 -0.08 12.43 -9.96
C VAL A 36 -1.07 11.31 -10.26
N SER A 37 -2.32 11.53 -9.85
CA SER A 37 -3.49 10.76 -10.29
C SER A 37 -4.23 11.55 -11.37
N ILE A 38 -4.57 10.94 -12.50
CA ILE A 38 -5.31 11.59 -13.58
C ILE A 38 -6.70 10.97 -13.70
N THR A 39 -7.69 11.62 -13.09
CA THR A 39 -9.05 11.11 -12.94
C THR A 39 -10.06 11.77 -13.87
N SER A 40 -9.64 12.75 -14.67
CA SER A 40 -10.50 13.44 -15.64
C SER A 40 -9.73 14.03 -16.81
N ALA A 41 -10.45 14.37 -17.89
CA ALA A 41 -9.88 15.08 -19.04
C ALA A 41 -9.30 16.46 -18.67
N LYS A 42 -9.90 17.14 -17.68
CA LYS A 42 -9.37 18.41 -17.17
C LYS A 42 -7.98 18.23 -16.55
N GLU A 43 -7.80 17.20 -15.73
CA GLU A 43 -6.51 16.87 -15.12
C GLU A 43 -5.50 16.40 -16.17
N GLN A 44 -5.92 15.61 -17.16
CA GLN A 44 -5.08 15.20 -18.28
C GLN A 44 -4.48 16.41 -19.01
N ASN A 45 -5.31 17.40 -19.32
CA ASN A 45 -4.89 18.61 -20.01
C ASN A 45 -3.94 19.46 -19.15
N ALA A 46 -4.25 19.63 -17.85
CA ALA A 46 -3.40 20.38 -16.93
C ALA A 46 -2.02 19.74 -16.76
N VAL A 47 -1.95 18.41 -16.66
CA VAL A 47 -0.68 17.67 -16.60
C VAL A 47 0.08 17.79 -17.92
N ALA A 48 -0.59 17.66 -19.07
CA ALA A 48 0.04 17.84 -20.37
C ALA A 48 0.62 19.25 -20.55
N GLU A 49 -0.09 20.29 -20.08
CA GLU A 49 0.39 21.66 -20.06
C GLU A 49 1.63 21.82 -19.18
N ALA A 50 1.61 21.26 -17.96
CA ALA A 50 2.77 21.27 -17.07
C ALA A 50 4.00 20.60 -17.69
N LEU A 51 3.80 19.53 -18.47
CA LEU A 51 4.86 18.81 -19.18
C LEU A 51 5.35 19.52 -20.45
N SER A 52 4.57 20.44 -21.03
CA SER A 52 4.92 21.10 -22.30
C SER A 52 6.26 21.86 -22.27
N SER A 53 6.65 22.34 -21.08
CA SER A 53 7.91 23.05 -20.85
C SER A 53 9.08 22.12 -20.50
N TYR A 54 8.83 20.82 -20.33
CA TYR A 54 9.80 19.82 -19.91
C TYR A 54 9.67 18.58 -20.81
N PRO A 55 10.21 18.61 -22.03
CA PRO A 55 10.26 17.41 -22.85
C PRO A 55 11.21 16.37 -22.20
N PRO A 56 10.90 15.06 -22.31
CA PRO A 56 11.84 14.01 -21.90
C PRO A 56 13.18 14.22 -22.63
N GLN A 57 14.28 14.33 -21.88
CA GLN A 57 15.59 14.60 -22.50
C GLN A 57 16.18 13.34 -23.18
N HIS A 58 17.23 13.51 -23.99
CA HIS A 58 17.86 12.40 -24.70
C HIS A 58 18.50 11.40 -23.72
N GLY A 59 17.90 10.22 -23.61
CA GLY A 59 18.24 9.14 -22.66
C GLY A 59 17.00 8.56 -21.97
N PHE A 60 15.90 9.32 -21.96
CA PHE A 60 14.62 8.95 -21.36
C PHE A 60 13.72 8.33 -22.44
N SER A 61 13.71 7.01 -22.58
CA SER A 61 12.97 6.38 -23.67
C SER A 61 11.44 6.30 -23.49
N LYS A 62 10.82 6.71 -22.37
CA LYS A 62 9.40 6.33 -22.11
C LYS A 62 8.46 7.28 -21.33
N GLY A 63 8.85 8.52 -21.00
CA GLY A 63 7.92 9.50 -20.37
C GLY A 63 8.10 9.70 -18.85
N TYR A 64 7.04 10.14 -18.17
CA TYR A 64 7.03 10.52 -16.74
C TYR A 64 6.24 9.51 -15.89
N TRP A 65 6.70 9.22 -14.67
CA TRP A 65 5.95 8.39 -13.74
C TRP A 65 4.67 9.10 -13.25
N THR A 66 3.58 8.35 -13.19
CA THR A 66 2.32 8.73 -12.54
C THR A 66 2.02 7.74 -11.41
N SER A 67 0.98 7.96 -10.60
CA SER A 67 0.61 6.98 -9.57
C SER A 67 -0.16 5.77 -10.10
N GLY A 68 -0.41 5.69 -11.41
CA GLY A 68 -1.14 4.59 -12.03
C GLY A 68 -0.39 3.28 -11.89
N THR A 69 -1.03 2.27 -11.29
CA THR A 69 -0.45 0.95 -11.07
C THR A 69 -1.46 -0.15 -11.37
N ARG A 70 -0.98 -1.31 -11.81
CA ARG A 70 -1.80 -2.52 -11.93
C ARG A 70 -2.17 -2.99 -10.53
N PHE A 71 -3.45 -3.17 -10.28
CA PHE A 71 -3.98 -3.69 -9.02
C PHE A 71 -4.12 -5.21 -9.12
N ASN A 72 -5.05 -5.72 -9.93
CA ASN A 72 -5.30 -7.15 -10.06
C ASN A 72 -5.73 -7.54 -11.48
N GLY A 73 -5.06 -8.53 -12.07
CA GLY A 73 -5.29 -8.93 -13.46
C GLY A 73 -5.15 -7.70 -14.34
N ASN A 74 -6.18 -7.40 -15.15
CA ASN A 74 -6.21 -6.21 -16.02
C ASN A 74 -6.82 -4.95 -15.38
N SER A 75 -6.95 -4.92 -14.05
CA SER A 75 -7.48 -3.76 -13.31
C SER A 75 -6.36 -2.84 -12.85
N PHE A 76 -6.59 -1.53 -12.93
CA PHE A 76 -5.62 -0.50 -12.55
C PHE A 76 -6.20 0.44 -11.49
N VAL A 77 -5.34 0.98 -10.64
CA VAL A 77 -5.67 1.96 -9.61
C VAL A 77 -4.67 3.11 -9.63
N TRP A 78 -5.09 4.27 -9.15
CA TRP A 78 -4.21 5.37 -8.81
C TRP A 78 -3.68 5.15 -7.39
N PHE A 79 -2.43 4.68 -7.25
CA PHE A 79 -1.86 4.23 -5.98
C PHE A 79 -1.97 5.27 -4.87
N THR A 80 -1.68 6.54 -5.18
CA THR A 80 -1.68 7.63 -4.19
C THR A 80 -3.07 8.00 -3.72
N SER A 81 -4.06 8.01 -4.63
CA SER A 81 -5.45 8.35 -4.28
C SER A 81 -6.31 7.16 -3.86
N GLY A 82 -5.86 5.92 -4.10
CA GLY A 82 -6.63 4.69 -3.89
C GLY A 82 -7.84 4.52 -4.83
N LYS A 83 -8.04 5.43 -5.79
CA LYS A 83 -9.19 5.41 -6.70
C LYS A 83 -8.97 4.43 -7.84
N PRO A 84 -10.02 3.73 -8.32
CA PRO A 84 -9.94 2.96 -9.56
C PRO A 84 -9.54 3.85 -10.74
N LEU A 85 -8.64 3.35 -11.60
CA LEU A 85 -8.22 4.03 -12.83
C LEU A 85 -9.30 3.79 -13.90
N VAL A 86 -10.40 4.53 -13.81
CA VAL A 86 -11.54 4.43 -14.75
C VAL A 86 -11.33 5.35 -15.95
N TYR A 87 -10.92 6.60 -15.69
CA TYR A 87 -10.47 7.50 -16.73
C TYR A 87 -9.09 7.04 -17.21
N ASN A 88 -9.00 6.58 -18.45
CA ASN A 88 -7.77 6.08 -19.04
C ASN A 88 -7.52 6.74 -20.40
N GLN A 89 -6.23 6.98 -20.66
CA GLN A 89 -5.69 7.49 -21.93
C GLN A 89 -4.46 6.65 -22.28
N PHE A 90 -4.61 5.32 -22.19
CA PHE A 90 -3.54 4.41 -22.59
C PHE A 90 -3.22 4.62 -24.08
N ALA A 91 -1.94 4.58 -24.43
CA ALA A 91 -1.52 4.62 -25.82
C ALA A 91 -2.01 3.39 -26.58
N ASP A 92 -2.00 3.44 -27.91
CA ASP A 92 -2.37 2.29 -28.74
C ASP A 92 -1.54 1.06 -28.35
N ASN A 93 -2.24 -0.07 -28.16
CA ASN A 93 -1.67 -1.34 -27.67
C ASN A 93 -1.19 -1.30 -26.20
N GLN A 94 -1.55 -0.31 -25.39
CA GLN A 94 -1.36 -0.35 -23.94
C GLN A 94 -2.69 -0.61 -23.23
N PRO A 95 -2.70 -1.33 -22.09
CA PRO A 95 -1.59 -2.04 -21.46
C PRO A 95 -1.31 -3.40 -22.15
N ASP A 96 -0.09 -3.64 -22.66
CA ASP A 96 0.28 -4.85 -23.41
C ASP A 96 1.00 -5.93 -22.58
N ASN A 97 1.38 -5.65 -21.32
CA ASN A 97 2.24 -6.55 -20.55
C ASN A 97 3.53 -6.89 -21.32
N ALA A 98 4.08 -5.94 -22.08
CA ALA A 98 5.25 -6.15 -22.94
C ALA A 98 6.51 -6.31 -22.08
N GLY A 99 6.69 -7.52 -21.58
CA GLY A 99 7.73 -7.91 -20.64
C GLY A 99 7.09 -8.32 -19.32
N ASN A 100 7.41 -9.52 -18.83
CA ASN A 100 7.03 -10.05 -17.51
C ASN A 100 7.61 -9.22 -16.32
N ASN A 101 7.95 -7.97 -16.57
CA ASN A 101 8.66 -6.98 -15.78
C ASN A 101 7.97 -5.58 -15.87
N GLU A 102 6.76 -5.49 -16.46
CA GLU A 102 5.82 -4.38 -16.26
C GLU A 102 4.88 -4.57 -15.05
N ASN A 103 4.97 -5.73 -14.40
CA ASN A 103 4.69 -5.77 -12.97
C ASN A 103 5.75 -4.87 -12.34
N LEU A 104 5.35 -3.69 -11.83
CA LEU A 104 6.17 -2.94 -10.87
C LEU A 104 6.76 -3.99 -9.94
N GLY A 105 8.09 -4.15 -10.01
CA GLY A 105 8.77 -5.38 -9.64
C GLY A 105 8.13 -5.94 -8.38
N GLN A 106 7.68 -7.21 -8.43
CA GLN A 106 7.13 -7.94 -7.29
C GLN A 106 7.74 -7.32 -6.06
N SER A 107 6.96 -6.50 -5.37
CA SER A 107 7.45 -5.77 -4.22
C SER A 107 7.95 -6.88 -3.32
N ASN A 108 9.28 -7.00 -3.23
CA ASN A 108 9.93 -8.07 -2.49
C ASN A 108 9.74 -7.70 -1.03
N PHE A 109 8.50 -7.81 -0.57
CA PHE A 109 8.17 -7.66 0.82
C PHE A 109 8.73 -8.88 1.50
N LYS A 110 9.80 -8.67 2.25
CA LYS A 110 10.28 -9.70 3.14
C LYS A 110 9.41 -9.64 4.38
N TYR A 111 8.56 -10.65 4.53
CA TYR A 111 7.78 -10.85 5.73
C TYR A 111 8.55 -11.73 6.70
N VAL A 112 8.63 -11.32 7.96
CA VAL A 112 9.14 -12.14 9.06
C VAL A 112 7.99 -12.37 10.02
N ILE A 113 7.64 -13.64 10.19
CA ILE A 113 6.56 -14.06 11.09
C ILE A 113 7.16 -14.47 12.43
N SER A 114 6.65 -13.86 13.49
CA SER A 114 6.94 -14.28 14.86
C SER A 114 5.70 -14.93 15.47
N THR A 115 5.91 -16.11 16.04
CA THR A 115 4.90 -16.82 16.83
C THR A 115 4.95 -16.43 18.31
N VAL A 116 5.77 -15.45 18.71
CA VAL A 116 5.82 -14.98 20.09
C VAL A 116 4.57 -14.14 20.39
N ALA A 117 3.76 -14.60 21.33
CA ALA A 117 2.49 -13.96 21.69
C ALA A 117 2.69 -12.69 22.53
N VAL A 118 2.41 -11.53 21.96
CA VAL A 118 2.59 -10.23 22.64
C VAL A 118 1.42 -9.27 22.40
N PRO A 119 1.19 -8.26 23.26
CA PRO A 119 0.32 -7.14 22.97
C PRO A 119 0.73 -6.38 21.69
N TRP A 120 -0.23 -5.72 21.04
CA TRP A 120 -0.01 -5.03 19.77
C TRP A 120 1.14 -4.01 19.81
N LYS A 121 1.22 -3.23 20.89
CA LYS A 121 2.30 -2.24 21.09
C LYS A 121 3.69 -2.89 21.13
N ASP A 122 3.78 -4.08 21.72
CA ASP A 122 5.05 -4.79 21.88
C ASP A 122 5.45 -5.41 20.55
N ALA A 123 4.49 -5.92 19.76
CA ALA A 123 4.72 -6.37 18.38
C ALA A 123 5.29 -5.24 17.51
N PHE A 124 4.74 -4.03 17.60
CA PHE A 124 5.27 -2.86 16.90
C PHE A 124 6.73 -2.58 17.28
N VAL A 125 7.03 -2.54 18.58
CA VAL A 125 8.39 -2.31 19.09
C VAL A 125 9.36 -3.40 18.62
N LEU A 126 8.96 -4.67 18.68
CA LEU A 126 9.81 -5.80 18.31
C LEU A 126 10.15 -5.82 16.81
N CYS A 127 9.20 -5.46 15.93
CA CYS A 127 9.51 -5.28 14.52
C CYS A 127 10.52 -4.14 14.31
N LYS A 128 10.31 -2.99 14.96
CA LYS A 128 11.21 -1.84 14.86
C LYS A 128 12.61 -2.14 15.41
N GLN A 129 12.74 -2.86 16.52
CA GLN A 129 14.02 -3.31 17.06
C GLN A 129 14.77 -4.26 16.12
N SER A 130 14.05 -4.97 15.27
CA SER A 130 14.62 -5.86 14.25
C SER A 130 14.96 -5.14 12.94
N GLY A 131 14.85 -3.81 12.90
CA GLY A 131 15.06 -3.00 11.68
C GLY A 131 13.91 -3.09 10.67
N MET A 132 12.75 -3.61 11.07
CA MET A 132 11.58 -3.83 10.22
C MET A 132 10.38 -2.99 10.68
N GLU A 133 9.26 -3.11 9.99
CA GLU A 133 7.99 -2.48 10.38
C GLU A 133 6.94 -3.52 10.69
N LEU A 134 5.98 -3.21 11.57
CA LEU A 134 4.79 -4.07 11.69
C LEU A 134 3.98 -3.99 10.38
N VAL A 135 3.51 -5.11 9.86
CA VAL A 135 2.98 -5.20 8.48
C VAL A 135 1.81 -4.24 8.24
N SER A 136 1.77 -3.58 7.09
CA SER A 136 0.59 -2.89 6.57
C SER A 136 0.12 -3.63 5.33
N ILE A 137 -1.19 -3.75 5.15
CA ILE A 137 -1.75 -4.48 4.00
C ILE A 137 -2.64 -3.52 3.20
N THR A 138 -2.09 -3.01 2.12
CA THR A 138 -2.66 -1.95 1.29
C THR A 138 -3.19 -2.47 -0.05
N SER A 139 -3.02 -3.75 -0.35
CA SER A 139 -3.54 -4.38 -1.56
C SER A 139 -3.91 -5.86 -1.39
N ALA A 140 -4.58 -6.43 -2.40
CA ALA A 140 -4.88 -7.86 -2.44
C ALA A 140 -3.61 -8.71 -2.64
N GLU A 141 -2.60 -8.15 -3.31
CA GLU A 141 -1.31 -8.78 -3.56
C GLU A 141 -0.54 -8.89 -2.24
N GLU A 142 -0.51 -7.83 -1.43
CA GLU A 142 0.07 -7.86 -0.08
C GLU A 142 -0.69 -8.83 0.83
N GLN A 143 -2.03 -8.85 0.77
CA GLN A 143 -2.86 -9.81 1.49
C GLN A 143 -2.45 -11.26 1.18
N ASN A 144 -2.32 -11.57 -0.10
CA ASN A 144 -1.96 -12.91 -0.55
C ASN A 144 -0.51 -13.24 -0.18
N ALA A 145 0.41 -12.31 -0.35
CA ALA A 145 1.81 -12.53 -0.01
C ALA A 145 2.03 -12.76 1.50
N VAL A 146 1.29 -12.06 2.37
CA VAL A 146 1.27 -12.32 3.82
C VAL A 146 0.67 -13.70 4.13
N ALA A 147 -0.44 -14.07 3.47
CA ALA A 147 -1.06 -15.38 3.62
C ALA A 147 -0.12 -16.52 3.19
N ASP A 148 0.59 -16.34 2.07
CA ASP A 148 1.56 -17.30 1.54
C ASP A 148 2.75 -17.44 2.49
N ALA A 149 3.28 -16.33 3.01
CA ALA A 149 4.34 -16.34 4.02
C ALA A 149 3.92 -17.14 5.26
N LEU A 150 2.67 -16.98 5.73
CA LEU A 150 2.12 -17.74 6.86
C LEU A 150 1.93 -19.22 6.53
N SER A 151 1.53 -19.55 5.30
CA SER A 151 1.31 -20.94 4.88
C SER A 151 2.58 -21.80 4.91
N ALA A 152 3.75 -21.16 4.77
CA ALA A 152 5.06 -21.79 4.85
C ALA A 152 5.51 -22.11 6.29
N TYR A 153 4.85 -21.56 7.32
CA TYR A 153 5.18 -21.84 8.71
C TYR A 153 4.43 -23.08 9.22
N PRO A 154 5.13 -24.05 9.86
CA PRO A 154 4.57 -25.34 10.26
C PRO A 154 3.54 -25.26 11.39
N THR A 155 3.37 -24.10 12.04
CA THR A 155 2.36 -23.88 13.08
C THR A 155 0.97 -23.63 12.47
N LYS A 156 0.50 -24.56 11.65
CA LYS A 156 -0.93 -24.67 11.28
C LYS A 156 -1.82 -24.97 12.49
N GLN A 157 -1.20 -25.38 13.60
CA GLN A 157 -1.82 -25.71 14.88
C GLN A 157 -1.03 -24.94 15.95
N GLY A 158 -1.54 -23.82 16.46
CA GLY A 158 -0.86 -23.18 17.58
C GLY A 158 -1.32 -21.79 17.99
N PHE A 159 -1.91 -20.98 17.10
CA PHE A 159 -2.46 -19.69 17.49
C PHE A 159 -3.93 -19.60 17.13
N SER A 160 -4.77 -19.84 18.13
CA SER A 160 -6.18 -19.45 18.13
C SER A 160 -6.39 -17.92 18.04
N ASN A 161 -5.30 -17.13 18.10
CA ASN A 161 -5.35 -15.68 18.34
C ASN A 161 -4.79 -14.81 17.21
N GLY A 162 -4.63 -15.33 15.98
CA GLY A 162 -4.20 -14.52 14.83
C GLY A 162 -2.80 -13.91 14.97
N TYR A 163 -2.53 -12.91 14.12
CA TYR A 163 -1.26 -12.18 14.05
C TYR A 163 -1.50 -10.67 13.96
N TRP A 164 -0.78 -9.89 14.75
CA TRP A 164 -0.88 -8.44 14.70
C TRP A 164 -0.37 -7.86 13.38
N THR A 165 -1.14 -6.91 12.86
CA THR A 165 -0.76 -5.99 11.79
C THR A 165 -0.57 -4.58 12.38
N SER A 166 -0.08 -3.62 11.60
CA SER A 166 0.03 -2.21 12.01
C SER A 166 -1.30 -1.46 12.04
N GLY A 167 -2.41 -2.12 11.69
CA GLY A 167 -3.73 -1.50 11.64
C GLY A 167 -4.24 -1.17 13.04
N THR A 168 -4.63 0.07 13.28
CA THR A 168 -5.16 0.51 14.58
C THR A 168 -6.09 1.72 14.45
N ARG A 169 -6.92 1.96 15.46
CA ARG A 169 -7.72 3.18 15.63
C ARG A 169 -7.50 3.75 17.03
N PHE A 170 -7.36 5.07 17.14
CA PHE A 170 -7.11 5.74 18.43
C PHE A 170 -8.31 6.52 18.96
N ASN A 171 -9.02 7.23 18.08
CA ASN A 171 -10.18 8.05 18.41
C ASN A 171 -11.16 8.04 17.23
N GLY A 172 -12.26 7.30 17.35
CA GLY A 172 -13.30 7.21 16.33
C GLY A 172 -13.38 5.84 15.64
N ASN A 173 -14.16 5.75 14.57
CA ASN A 173 -14.50 4.48 13.92
C ASN A 173 -13.54 4.08 12.77
N SER A 174 -12.55 4.92 12.46
CA SER A 174 -11.69 4.73 11.29
C SER A 174 -10.32 4.19 11.66
N PHE A 175 -9.92 3.11 11.00
CA PHE A 175 -8.59 2.52 11.13
C PHE A 175 -7.57 3.24 10.24
N VAL A 176 -6.32 3.22 10.70
CA VAL A 176 -5.13 3.66 9.96
C VAL A 176 -4.04 2.60 10.06
N TRP A 177 -3.11 2.60 9.11
CA TRP A 177 -1.85 1.86 9.23
C TRP A 177 -0.88 2.67 10.07
N PHE A 178 -0.60 2.26 11.30
CA PHE A 178 0.20 3.04 12.25
C PHE A 178 1.62 3.35 11.75
N THR A 179 2.22 2.43 11.00
CA THR A 179 3.57 2.58 10.47
C THR A 179 3.68 3.64 9.37
N SER A 180 2.60 3.91 8.62
CA SER A 180 2.58 4.93 7.56
C SER A 180 1.74 6.17 7.90
N GLY A 181 0.86 6.08 8.91
CA GLY A 181 -0.15 7.09 9.22
C GLY A 181 -1.29 7.17 8.20
N LYS A 182 -1.31 6.32 7.16
CA LYS A 182 -2.30 6.39 6.08
C LYS A 182 -3.60 5.64 6.44
N PRO A 183 -4.76 6.11 5.96
CA PRO A 183 -6.02 5.39 6.13
C PRO A 183 -6.01 4.05 5.38
N LEU A 184 -6.93 3.15 5.75
CA LEU A 184 -7.13 1.90 5.01
C LEU A 184 -7.73 2.20 3.62
N VAL A 185 -6.98 1.90 2.57
CA VAL A 185 -7.42 1.96 1.15
C VAL A 185 -7.86 0.60 0.61
N TYR A 186 -7.46 -0.47 1.30
CA TYR A 186 -7.83 -1.85 1.04
C TYR A 186 -8.34 -2.46 2.34
N THR A 187 -9.36 -3.32 2.24
CA THR A 187 -9.91 -4.02 3.39
C THR A 187 -10.18 -5.49 3.08
N ARG A 188 -9.92 -6.35 4.07
CA ARG A 188 -10.21 -7.79 3.97
C ARG A 188 -10.74 -8.35 5.29
N PHE A 189 -11.61 -7.59 5.94
CA PHE A 189 -12.28 -8.02 7.17
C PHE A 189 -13.08 -9.32 6.98
N ALA A 190 -13.15 -10.12 8.05
CA ALA A 190 -14.01 -11.27 8.15
C ALA A 190 -15.48 -10.89 8.10
N ASP A 191 -16.34 -11.85 7.83
CA ASP A 191 -17.77 -11.55 7.77
C ASP A 191 -18.21 -11.12 9.18
N LYS A 192 -18.95 -10.00 9.24
CA LYS A 192 -19.35 -9.29 10.47
C LYS A 192 -18.24 -8.50 11.18
N GLN A 193 -17.04 -8.42 10.62
CA GLN A 193 -15.96 -7.58 11.14
C GLN A 193 -15.79 -6.28 10.34
N PRO A 194 -15.26 -5.20 10.93
CA PRO A 194 -14.98 -5.04 12.36
C PRO A 194 -16.26 -4.89 13.20
N ASP A 195 -16.36 -5.55 14.36
CA ASP A 195 -17.55 -5.52 15.23
C ASP A 195 -17.36 -4.71 16.52
N ASN A 196 -16.12 -4.29 16.82
CA ASN A 196 -15.77 -3.56 18.03
C ASN A 196 -16.30 -4.23 19.31
N ALA A 197 -16.11 -5.53 19.48
CA ALA A 197 -16.66 -6.26 20.62
C ALA A 197 -16.24 -5.63 21.95
N GLY A 198 -17.22 -5.43 22.86
CA GLY A 198 -16.97 -4.79 24.15
C GLY A 198 -16.50 -3.32 24.07
N ASN A 199 -16.62 -2.68 22.90
CA ASN A 199 -16.15 -1.33 22.60
C ASN A 199 -14.64 -1.12 22.83
N ASN A 200 -13.82 -2.18 22.70
CA ASN A 200 -12.40 -2.11 23.01
C ASN A 200 -11.49 -2.75 21.95
N GLU A 201 -11.96 -2.96 20.73
CA GLU A 201 -11.18 -3.68 19.70
C GLU A 201 -10.51 -2.74 18.72
N ASN A 202 -9.38 -2.18 19.13
CA ASN A 202 -8.77 -1.05 18.43
C ASN A 202 -7.58 -1.42 17.53
N CYS A 203 -7.27 -2.71 17.38
CA CYS A 203 -6.14 -3.20 16.60
C CYS A 203 -6.55 -4.27 15.60
N ILE A 204 -5.95 -4.28 14.42
CA ILE A 204 -6.27 -5.25 13.38
C ILE A 204 -5.37 -6.47 13.52
N GLU A 205 -5.98 -7.62 13.74
CA GLU A 205 -5.32 -8.92 13.60
C GLU A 205 -5.61 -9.55 12.23
N PHE A 206 -4.63 -10.27 11.71
CA PHE A 206 -4.70 -11.12 10.54
C PHE A 206 -4.82 -12.56 11.00
N PHE A 207 -5.92 -13.25 10.67
CA PHE A 207 -6.21 -14.56 11.23
C PHE A 207 -6.83 -15.50 10.19
N MET A 208 -6.70 -16.80 10.44
CA MET A 208 -7.32 -17.84 9.61
C MET A 208 -8.80 -17.93 9.96
N TYR A 209 -9.65 -17.36 9.11
CA TYR A 209 -11.11 -17.30 9.30
C TYR A 209 -11.78 -18.64 8.99
N CYS A 210 -11.36 -19.29 7.90
CA CYS A 210 -11.67 -20.68 7.60
C CYS A 210 -10.47 -21.35 6.92
N GLU A 211 -10.53 -22.65 6.66
CA GLU A 211 -9.39 -23.40 6.10
C GLU A 211 -8.84 -22.72 4.84
N ASN A 212 -7.56 -22.34 4.89
CA ASN A 212 -6.85 -21.61 3.83
C ASN A 212 -7.46 -20.23 3.45
N SER A 213 -8.26 -19.63 4.33
CA SER A 213 -8.80 -18.27 4.15
C SER A 213 -8.35 -17.35 5.27
N TYR A 214 -7.41 -16.47 4.95
CA TYR A 214 -6.97 -15.43 5.86
C TYR A 214 -7.77 -14.14 5.66
N LYS A 215 -8.26 -13.58 6.77
CA LYS A 215 -9.03 -12.33 6.82
C LYS A 215 -8.62 -11.51 8.04
N TRP A 216 -9.20 -10.32 8.16
CA TRP A 216 -8.91 -9.41 9.26
C TRP A 216 -10.02 -9.40 10.32
N ASN A 217 -9.64 -9.23 11.57
CA ASN A 217 -10.54 -9.00 12.69
C ASN A 217 -10.04 -7.75 13.43
N ASP A 218 -10.94 -6.92 13.96
CA ASP A 218 -10.52 -5.98 14.99
C ASP A 218 -10.49 -6.70 16.34
N ARG A 219 -9.48 -6.39 17.15
CA ARG A 219 -9.26 -7.05 18.43
C ARG A 219 -8.70 -6.07 19.44
N ASP A 220 -8.97 -6.37 20.70
CA ASP A 220 -8.40 -5.65 21.83
C ASP A 220 -6.86 -5.72 21.78
N CYS A 221 -6.23 -4.56 21.63
CA CYS A 221 -4.80 -4.38 21.49
C CYS A 221 -3.97 -4.96 22.66
N SER A 222 -4.60 -5.17 23.83
CA SER A 222 -3.97 -5.75 25.02
C SER A 222 -3.88 -7.29 24.96
N GLN A 223 -4.63 -7.92 24.06
CA GLN A 223 -4.59 -9.37 23.86
C GLN A 223 -3.23 -9.78 23.28
N LYS A 224 -2.85 -11.05 23.49
CA LYS A 224 -1.60 -11.59 22.98
C LYS A 224 -1.85 -12.35 21.68
N ALA A 225 -1.15 -11.95 20.63
CA ALA A 225 -1.13 -12.60 19.32
C ALA A 225 0.31 -12.71 18.81
N GLY A 226 0.54 -13.56 17.80
CA GLY A 226 1.77 -13.49 17.01
C GLY A 226 1.84 -12.16 16.26
N TYR A 227 2.90 -11.91 15.50
CA TYR A 227 3.02 -10.67 14.73
C TYR A 227 3.80 -10.86 13.44
N ILE A 228 3.50 -10.02 12.46
CA ILE A 228 4.11 -10.06 11.14
C ILE A 228 4.89 -8.77 10.93
N CYS A 229 6.20 -8.87 10.80
CA CYS A 229 7.05 -7.76 10.40
C CYS A 229 7.21 -7.76 8.88
N GLN A 230 7.31 -6.58 8.28
CA GLN A 230 7.61 -6.36 6.88
C GLN A 230 8.89 -5.53 6.73
N GLU A 231 9.68 -5.86 5.73
CA GLU A 231 10.71 -5.00 5.18
C GLU A 231 10.29 -4.67 3.75
N ARG A 232 10.22 -3.38 3.43
CA ARG A 232 9.93 -2.93 2.08
C ARG A 232 11.26 -2.83 1.35
N SER A 233 11.66 -3.89 0.62
CA SER A 233 12.89 -3.84 -0.18
C SER A 233 12.88 -2.68 -1.16
N ASP A 234 13.96 -1.91 -1.14
CA ASP A 234 14.30 -0.81 -2.06
C ASP A 234 14.57 -1.29 -3.48
#